data_AF-A0A6P8CU15-F1
#
_entry.id   AF-A0A6P8CU15-F1
#
_cell.length_a   1.000
_cell.length_b   1.000
_cell.length_c   1.000
_cell.angle_alpha   90.00
_cell.angle_beta   90.00
_cell.angle_gamma   90.00
#
_symmetry.space_group_name_H-M   'P 1'
#
loop_
_entity.id
_entity.type
_entity.pdbx_description
1 polymer ?
#
loop_
_entity_poly.entity_id
_entity_poly.type
_entity_poly.pdbx_seq_one_letter_code
_entity_poly.pdbx_strand_id
1 'polypeptide(L)'
;MARQHLEADWPPHEDVRVFPLLKKDTLALSCRPLMRVQDPACVTRLAHTFALATAGIMLAPLNFPGTAYNKAIHAGKSLRFDLLPIIKRTKKEIMENKDMVAKDFLSRMLLAEDENGQPVMKETEIGNTIITKLLASHESSSTMITFVVKYLAEHPNVYERVLKGTSRVDTLAAAHLAPPLLPHYSLLLIFEACSAADH
;
A
#
# COMPACT_ATOMS: atom_id res chain seq x y z
N MET A 1 12.78 -0.26 -3.04
CA MET A 1 11.37 -0.06 -3.42
C MET A 1 11.15 1.31 -4.05
N ALA A 2 10.99 2.40 -3.28
CA ALA A 2 10.74 3.72 -3.87
C ALA A 2 11.79 4.13 -4.93
N ARG A 3 13.08 4.07 -4.58
CA ARG A 3 14.19 4.37 -5.51
C ARG A 3 14.23 3.44 -6.74
N GLN A 4 14.04 2.14 -6.55
CA GLN A 4 14.00 1.16 -7.63
C GLN A 4 12.82 1.40 -8.59
N HIS A 5 11.66 1.79 -8.07
CA HIS A 5 10.50 2.16 -8.88
C HIS A 5 10.79 3.43 -9.69
N LEU A 6 11.29 4.48 -9.03
CA LEU A 6 11.67 5.72 -9.71
C LEU A 6 12.67 5.44 -10.83
N GLU A 7 13.74 4.66 -10.57
CA GLU A 7 14.77 4.34 -11.55
C GLU A 7 14.28 3.42 -12.69
N ALA A 8 13.31 2.55 -12.45
CA ALA A 8 12.80 1.63 -13.46
C ALA A 8 11.70 2.23 -14.34
N ASP A 9 10.78 3.00 -13.74
CA ASP A 9 9.51 3.37 -14.36
C ASP A 9 9.45 4.85 -14.78
N TRP A 10 10.39 5.72 -14.36
CA TRP A 10 10.38 7.16 -14.70
C TRP A 10 11.33 7.56 -15.85
N PRO A 11 12.58 7.07 -15.94
CA PRO A 11 13.53 7.44 -16.99
C PRO A 11 13.08 7.22 -18.44
N PRO A 12 12.26 6.21 -18.79
CA PRO A 12 11.85 6.03 -20.18
C PRO A 12 10.76 7.02 -20.65
N HIS A 13 10.34 7.98 -19.82
CA HIS A 13 9.25 8.90 -20.12
C HIS A 13 9.68 10.36 -20.06
N GLU A 14 9.40 11.11 -21.14
CA GLU A 14 9.54 12.57 -21.19
C GLU A 14 8.51 13.26 -20.28
N ASP A 15 7.29 12.70 -20.22
CA ASP A 15 6.20 13.11 -19.33
C ASP A 15 5.77 11.96 -18.40
N VAL A 16 5.83 12.18 -17.09
CA VAL A 16 5.49 11.17 -16.08
C VAL A 16 4.09 11.40 -15.51
N ARG A 17 3.18 10.44 -15.70
CA ARG A 17 1.88 10.42 -15.00
C ARG A 17 2.03 9.77 -13.62
N VAL A 18 2.28 10.61 -12.63
CA VAL A 18 2.62 10.23 -11.25
C VAL A 18 1.53 9.36 -10.58
N PHE A 19 0.26 9.76 -10.65
CA PHE A 19 -0.82 9.04 -9.93
C PHE A 19 -1.02 7.58 -10.38
N PRO A 20 -1.15 7.27 -11.68
CA PRO A 20 -1.25 5.88 -12.15
C PRO A 20 -0.05 5.00 -11.75
N LEU A 21 1.17 5.55 -11.77
CA LEU A 21 2.37 4.82 -11.37
C LEU A 21 2.31 4.49 -9.87
N LEU A 22 2.13 5.52 -9.05
CA LEU A 22 2.08 5.38 -7.60
C LEU A 22 0.99 4.43 -7.11
N LYS A 23 -0.15 4.32 -7.82
CA LYS A 23 -1.17 3.32 -7.48
C LYS A 23 -0.61 1.90 -7.47
N LYS A 24 0.12 1.51 -8.50
CA LYS A 24 0.70 0.16 -8.55
C LYS A 24 1.66 -0.06 -7.37
N ASP A 25 2.47 0.95 -7.05
CA ASP A 25 3.52 0.81 -6.03
C ASP A 25 3.01 0.89 -4.60
N THR A 26 2.05 1.77 -4.31
CA THR A 26 1.47 1.83 -2.96
C THR A 26 0.67 0.56 -2.67
N LEU A 27 0.11 -0.11 -3.69
CA LEU A 27 -0.49 -1.43 -3.52
C LEU A 27 0.58 -2.48 -3.23
N ALA A 28 1.67 -2.50 -4.01
CA ALA A 28 2.79 -3.41 -3.79
C ALA A 28 3.40 -3.25 -2.39
N LEU A 29 3.52 -2.01 -1.92
CA LEU A 29 4.01 -1.65 -0.58
C LEU A 29 3.05 -2.15 0.51
N SER A 30 1.74 -2.05 0.27
CA SER A 30 0.71 -2.50 1.21
C SER A 30 0.60 -4.03 1.31
N CYS A 31 0.84 -4.75 0.22
CA CYS A 31 0.80 -6.22 0.17
C CYS A 31 1.83 -6.90 1.11
N ARG A 32 2.98 -6.26 1.35
CA ARG A 32 4.06 -6.84 2.16
C ARG A 32 3.72 -6.99 3.65
N PRO A 33 3.39 -5.91 4.40
CA PRO A 33 3.03 -6.02 5.80
C PRO A 33 1.69 -6.74 6.00
N LEU A 34 0.82 -6.75 4.99
CA LEU A 34 -0.49 -7.40 5.10
C LEU A 34 -0.44 -8.91 4.89
N MET A 35 0.34 -9.40 3.93
CA MET A 35 0.26 -10.81 3.50
C MET A 35 1.57 -11.36 2.91
N ARG A 36 2.70 -10.67 3.12
CA ARG A 36 4.05 -11.08 2.66
C ARG A 36 4.18 -11.31 1.15
N VAL A 37 3.27 -10.76 0.35
CA VAL A 37 3.32 -10.89 -1.10
C VAL A 37 4.32 -9.89 -1.69
N GLN A 38 5.31 -10.42 -2.42
CA GLN A 38 6.37 -9.66 -3.10
C GLN A 38 6.50 -9.99 -4.58
N ASP A 39 5.88 -11.08 -5.03
CA ASP A 39 5.90 -11.51 -6.44
C ASP A 39 5.25 -10.44 -7.35
N PRO A 40 5.99 -9.84 -8.30
CA PRO A 40 5.48 -8.80 -9.17
C PRO A 40 4.28 -9.23 -10.01
N ALA A 41 4.21 -10.51 -10.42
CA ALA A 41 3.10 -11.04 -11.20
C ALA A 41 1.81 -11.10 -10.36
N CYS A 42 1.90 -11.59 -9.11
CA CYS A 42 0.80 -11.59 -8.17
C CYS A 42 0.32 -10.17 -7.84
N VAL A 43 1.24 -9.24 -7.57
CA VAL A 43 0.90 -7.84 -7.29
C VAL A 43 0.21 -7.18 -8.48
N THR A 44 0.69 -7.42 -9.70
CA THR A 44 0.10 -6.86 -10.92
C THR A 44 -1.32 -7.39 -11.15
N ARG A 45 -1.54 -8.70 -10.95
CA ARG A 45 -2.88 -9.30 -11.03
C ARG A 45 -3.83 -8.70 -10.00
N LEU A 46 -3.37 -8.57 -8.75
CA LEU A 46 -4.15 -7.92 -7.70
C LEU A 46 -4.46 -6.47 -8.05
N ALA A 47 -3.48 -5.67 -8.50
CA ALA A 47 -3.66 -4.27 -8.87
C ALA A 47 -4.72 -4.08 -9.95
N HIS A 48 -4.67 -4.89 -11.01
CA HIS A 48 -5.65 -4.85 -12.08
C HIS A 48 -7.07 -5.13 -11.57
N THR A 49 -7.25 -6.22 -10.82
CA THR A 49 -8.56 -6.57 -10.26
C THR A 49 -9.03 -5.54 -9.23
N PHE A 50 -8.09 -4.95 -8.47
CA PHE A 50 -8.37 -3.93 -7.48
C PHE A 50 -8.91 -2.65 -8.13
N ALA A 51 -8.27 -2.18 -9.20
CA ALA A 51 -8.72 -1.01 -9.95
C ALA A 51 -10.16 -1.18 -10.45
N LEU A 52 -10.48 -2.36 -10.98
CA LEU A 52 -11.84 -2.70 -11.41
C LEU A 52 -12.83 -2.74 -10.24
N ALA A 53 -12.44 -3.29 -9.09
CA ALA A 53 -13.27 -3.31 -7.89
C ALA A 53 -13.56 -1.88 -7.40
N THR A 54 -12.55 -1.01 -7.33
CA THR A 54 -12.70 0.35 -6.81
C THR A 54 -13.47 1.28 -7.74
N ALA A 55 -13.38 1.07 -9.05
CA ALA A 55 -14.04 1.92 -10.04
C ALA A 55 -15.58 1.94 -9.90
N GLY A 56 -16.18 0.91 -9.30
CA GLY A 56 -17.63 0.82 -9.10
C GLY A 56 -18.12 1.07 -7.68
N ILE A 57 -17.24 1.21 -6.68
CA ILE A 57 -17.65 1.31 -5.26
C ILE A 57 -18.42 2.59 -4.96
N MET A 58 -18.01 3.71 -5.57
CA MET A 58 -18.63 5.03 -5.35
C MET A 58 -19.76 5.35 -6.34
N LEU A 59 -20.13 4.40 -7.20
CA LEU A 59 -21.17 4.60 -8.21
C LEU A 59 -22.54 4.15 -7.70
N ALA A 60 -23.59 4.57 -8.40
CA ALA A 60 -24.94 4.11 -8.12
C ALA A 60 -24.99 2.56 -8.14
N PRO A 61 -25.64 1.91 -7.15
CA PRO A 61 -25.63 0.46 -6.96
C PRO A 61 -26.51 -0.30 -7.97
N LEU A 62 -26.35 0.02 -9.25
CA LEU A 62 -27.12 -0.54 -10.37
C LEU A 62 -26.39 -1.77 -10.92
N ASN A 63 -26.86 -2.96 -10.52
CA ASN A 63 -26.27 -4.24 -10.90
C ASN A 63 -26.78 -4.75 -12.27
N PHE A 64 -26.60 -3.95 -13.32
CA PHE A 64 -26.89 -4.37 -14.69
C PHE A 64 -25.60 -4.79 -15.43
N PRO A 65 -25.66 -5.78 -16.33
CA PRO A 65 -24.50 -6.18 -17.12
C PRO A 65 -23.84 -4.99 -17.81
N GLY A 66 -22.51 -4.89 -17.71
CA GLY A 66 -21.73 -3.81 -18.34
C GLY A 66 -21.53 -2.55 -17.49
N THR A 67 -22.32 -2.34 -16.43
CA THR A 67 -22.11 -1.20 -15.51
C THR A 67 -20.82 -1.37 -14.71
N ALA A 68 -20.24 -0.25 -14.28
CA ALA A 68 -19.05 -0.28 -13.43
C ALA A 68 -19.34 -0.89 -12.04
N TYR A 69 -20.55 -0.73 -11.48
CA TYR A 69 -20.96 -1.42 -10.25
C TYR A 69 -21.01 -2.95 -10.45
N ASN A 70 -21.59 -3.42 -11.55
CA ASN A 70 -21.60 -4.85 -11.88
C ASN A 70 -20.17 -5.40 -12.08
N LYS A 71 -19.30 -4.68 -12.79
CA LYS A 71 -17.88 -5.05 -12.93
C LYS A 71 -17.17 -5.10 -11.58
N ALA A 72 -17.44 -4.15 -10.68
CA ALA A 72 -16.87 -4.11 -9.35
C ALA A 72 -17.28 -5.33 -8.50
N ILE A 73 -18.54 -5.77 -8.58
CA ILE A 73 -19.00 -7.00 -7.91
C ILE A 73 -18.20 -8.23 -8.39
N HIS A 74 -18.01 -8.36 -9.71
CA HIS A 74 -17.25 -9.48 -10.29
C HIS A 74 -15.77 -9.41 -9.91
N ALA A 75 -15.17 -8.22 -9.95
CA ALA A 75 -13.80 -8.00 -9.51
C ALA A 75 -13.63 -8.33 -8.02
N GLY A 76 -14.60 -7.98 -7.17
CA GLY A 76 -14.59 -8.36 -5.75
C GLY A 76 -14.63 -9.87 -5.53
N LYS A 77 -15.36 -10.62 -6.36
CA LYS A 77 -15.33 -12.09 -6.35
C LYS A 77 -13.96 -12.62 -6.77
N SER A 78 -13.37 -12.06 -7.83
CA SER A 78 -12.04 -12.44 -8.30
C SER A 78 -10.95 -12.15 -7.27
N LEU A 79 -11.00 -11.01 -6.56
CA LEU A 79 -10.05 -10.70 -5.47
C LEU A 79 -10.10 -11.75 -4.36
N ARG A 80 -11.30 -12.17 -3.95
CA ARG A 80 -11.45 -13.24 -2.94
C ARG A 80 -10.86 -14.56 -3.43
N PHE A 81 -11.06 -14.88 -4.70
CA PHE A 81 -10.47 -16.06 -5.32
C PHE A 81 -8.94 -15.99 -5.36
N ASP A 82 -8.36 -14.85 -5.74
CA ASP A 82 -6.92 -14.62 -5.78
C ASP A 82 -6.26 -14.69 -4.39
N LEU A 83 -6.96 -14.23 -3.33
CA LEU A 83 -6.45 -14.22 -1.97
C LEU A 83 -6.53 -15.59 -1.28
N LEU A 84 -7.50 -16.43 -1.64
CA LEU A 84 -7.72 -17.71 -0.96
C LEU A 84 -6.48 -18.62 -0.95
N PRO A 85 -5.71 -18.79 -2.04
CA PRO A 85 -4.46 -19.56 -2.02
C PRO A 85 -3.41 -18.97 -1.08
N ILE A 86 -3.35 -17.64 -0.93
CA ILE A 86 -2.41 -16.97 -0.03
C ILE A 86 -2.77 -17.26 1.43
N ILE A 87 -4.07 -17.17 1.76
CA ILE A 87 -4.59 -17.49 3.10
C ILE A 87 -4.32 -18.94 3.45
N LYS A 88 -4.68 -19.87 2.56
CA LYS A 88 -4.49 -21.32 2.79
C LYS A 88 -3.03 -21.71 2.96
N ARG A 89 -2.14 -21.15 2.14
CA ARG A 89 -0.69 -21.38 2.27
C ARG A 89 -0.18 -20.91 3.63
N THR A 90 -0.53 -19.68 4.01
CA THR A 90 -0.10 -19.10 5.29
C THR A 90 -0.62 -19.90 6.49
N LYS A 91 -1.88 -20.35 6.42
CA LYS A 91 -2.47 -21.21 7.45
C LYS A 91 -1.73 -22.54 7.56
N LYS A 92 -1.39 -23.16 6.43
CA LYS A 92 -0.61 -24.41 6.41
C LYS A 92 0.78 -24.21 7.03
N GLU A 93 1.48 -23.13 6.69
CA GLU A 93 2.80 -22.80 7.28
C GLU A 93 2.73 -22.66 8.81
N ILE A 94 1.68 -22.02 9.33
CA ILE A 94 1.44 -21.88 10.77
C ILE A 94 1.18 -23.25 11.43
N MET A 95 0.37 -24.11 10.79
CA MET A 95 0.07 -25.44 11.33
C MET A 95 1.30 -26.35 11.37
N GLU A 96 2.20 -26.22 10.39
CA GLU A 96 3.44 -27.00 10.30
C GLU A 96 4.53 -26.48 11.26
N ASN A 97 4.47 -25.20 11.66
CA ASN A 97 5.43 -24.58 12.57
C ASN A 97 4.71 -23.88 13.73
N LYS A 98 4.41 -24.64 14.79
CA LYS A 98 3.66 -24.14 15.96
C LYS A 98 4.34 -23.02 16.74
N ASP A 99 5.66 -22.87 16.61
CA ASP A 99 6.43 -21.79 17.23
C ASP A 99 6.54 -20.54 16.33
N MET A 100 5.80 -20.51 15.22
CA MET A 100 5.81 -19.39 14.30
C MET A 100 5.20 -18.15 14.95
N VAL A 101 6.07 -17.19 15.31
CA VAL A 101 5.66 -15.83 15.66
C VAL A 101 4.95 -15.19 14.46
N ALA A 102 3.82 -14.53 14.71
CA ALA A 102 3.07 -13.81 13.69
C ALA A 102 3.92 -12.66 13.12
N LYS A 103 4.17 -12.67 11.80
CA LYS A 103 5.10 -11.75 11.12
C LYS A 103 4.40 -10.68 10.29
N ASP A 104 3.11 -10.85 10.03
CA ASP A 104 2.32 -10.02 9.13
C ASP A 104 0.85 -10.01 9.57
N PHE A 105 0.06 -9.11 8.98
CA PHE A 105 -1.34 -8.96 9.37
C PHE A 105 -2.18 -10.23 9.15
N LEU A 106 -1.97 -10.93 8.03
CA LEU A 106 -2.68 -12.17 7.72
C LEU A 106 -2.35 -13.27 8.73
N SER A 107 -1.07 -13.50 9.05
CA SER A 107 -0.70 -14.49 10.08
C SER A 107 -1.26 -14.14 11.45
N ARG A 108 -1.31 -12.85 11.82
CA ARG A 108 -1.96 -12.40 13.06
C ARG A 108 -3.46 -12.68 13.10
N MET A 109 -4.17 -12.50 11.99
CA MET A 109 -5.60 -12.84 11.93
C MET A 109 -5.84 -14.35 11.99
N LEU A 110 -4.96 -15.15 11.38
CA LEU A 110 -5.07 -16.61 11.39
C LEU A 110 -4.77 -17.22 12.77
N LEU A 111 -3.93 -16.56 13.57
CA LEU A 111 -3.58 -16.95 14.94
C LEU A 111 -4.51 -16.32 16.00
N ALA A 112 -5.42 -15.43 15.60
CA ALA A 112 -6.34 -14.80 16.53
C ALA A 112 -7.42 -15.81 16.95
N GLU A 113 -7.47 -16.09 18.24
CA GLU A 113 -8.45 -16.97 18.87
C GLU A 113 -9.31 -16.18 19.86
N ASP A 114 -10.56 -16.60 20.02
CA ASP A 114 -11.47 -16.09 21.03
C ASP A 114 -11.18 -16.70 22.42
N GLU A 115 -11.98 -16.34 23.42
CA GLU A 115 -11.82 -16.85 24.80
C GLU A 115 -11.96 -18.37 24.92
N ASN A 116 -12.55 -19.03 23.91
CA ASN A 116 -12.73 -20.48 23.84
C ASN A 116 -11.67 -21.18 22.99
N GLY A 117 -10.63 -20.46 22.54
CA GLY A 117 -9.60 -21.00 21.65
C GLY A 117 -10.09 -21.25 20.23
N GLN A 118 -11.21 -20.65 19.81
CA GLN A 118 -11.73 -20.79 18.45
C GLN A 118 -11.24 -19.64 17.56
N PRO A 119 -10.98 -19.86 16.26
CA PRO A 119 -10.58 -18.79 15.36
C PRO A 119 -11.59 -17.64 15.34
N VAL A 120 -11.13 -16.41 15.57
CA VAL A 120 -11.99 -15.21 15.63
C VAL A 120 -12.69 -14.93 14.29
N MET A 121 -12.07 -15.30 13.17
CA MET A 121 -12.59 -15.04 11.82
C MET A 121 -12.45 -16.26 10.91
N LYS A 122 -13.44 -16.43 10.03
CA LYS A 122 -13.36 -17.41 8.93
C LYS A 122 -12.42 -16.92 7.83
N GLU A 123 -11.83 -17.83 7.06
CA GLU A 123 -10.93 -17.50 5.94
C GLU A 123 -11.55 -16.48 4.95
N THR A 124 -12.86 -16.55 4.72
CA THR A 124 -13.60 -15.60 3.88
C THR A 124 -13.66 -14.20 4.47
N GLU A 125 -13.79 -14.08 5.79
CA GLU A 125 -13.83 -12.79 6.52
C GLU A 125 -12.42 -12.18 6.60
N ILE A 126 -11.40 -13.02 6.82
CA ILE A 126 -9.98 -12.66 6.72
C ILE A 126 -9.69 -12.08 5.33
N GLY A 127 -10.13 -12.74 4.26
CA GLY A 127 -9.97 -12.25 2.89
C GLY A 127 -10.64 -10.90 2.66
N ASN A 128 -11.87 -10.71 3.13
CA ASN A 128 -12.56 -9.41 3.05
C ASN A 128 -11.82 -8.32 3.83
N THR A 129 -11.32 -8.63 5.02
CA THR A 129 -10.57 -7.70 5.87
C THR A 129 -9.27 -7.25 5.20
N ILE A 130 -8.56 -8.15 4.51
CA ILE A 130 -7.38 -7.82 3.72
C ILE A 130 -7.74 -6.88 2.57
N ILE A 131 -8.80 -7.18 1.81
CA ILE A 131 -9.26 -6.33 0.70
C ILE A 131 -9.57 -4.92 1.20
N THR A 132 -10.31 -4.79 2.30
CA THR A 132 -10.65 -3.49 2.89
C THR A 132 -9.40 -2.74 3.38
N LYS A 133 -8.42 -3.43 3.96
CA LYS A 133 -7.16 -2.80 4.39
C LYS A 133 -6.28 -2.38 3.22
N LEU A 134 -6.21 -3.18 2.15
CA LEU A 134 -5.57 -2.79 0.90
C LEU A 134 -6.25 -1.52 0.35
N LEU A 135 -7.58 -1.44 0.36
CA LEU A 135 -8.33 -0.28 -0.11
C LEU A 135 -7.93 0.99 0.64
N ALA A 136 -7.97 0.92 1.97
CA ALA A 136 -7.72 2.05 2.83
C ALA A 136 -6.26 2.55 2.74
N SER A 137 -5.30 1.64 2.64
CA SER A 137 -3.87 1.97 2.62
C SER A 137 -3.37 2.47 1.27
N HIS A 138 -3.77 1.82 0.18
CA HIS A 138 -3.26 2.13 -1.17
C HIS A 138 -3.81 3.45 -1.72
N GLU A 139 -5.13 3.66 -1.70
CA GLU A 139 -5.77 4.83 -2.36
C GLU A 139 -5.38 6.15 -1.68
N SER A 140 -5.34 6.16 -0.35
CA SER A 140 -4.97 7.34 0.44
C SER A 140 -3.49 7.68 0.21
N SER A 141 -2.60 6.69 0.28
CA SER A 141 -1.16 6.88 0.09
C SER A 141 -0.82 7.34 -1.32
N SER A 142 -1.42 6.73 -2.36
CA SER A 142 -1.15 7.13 -3.75
C SER A 142 -1.59 8.58 -3.99
N THR A 143 -2.73 8.96 -3.44
CA THR A 143 -3.29 10.32 -3.56
C THR A 143 -2.40 11.32 -2.81
N MET A 144 -2.06 11.04 -1.56
CA MET A 144 -1.17 11.89 -0.75
C MET A 144 0.18 12.12 -1.43
N ILE A 145 0.85 11.06 -1.87
CA ILE A 145 2.16 11.18 -2.52
C ILE A 145 2.04 11.96 -3.83
N THR A 146 0.96 11.75 -4.61
CA THR A 146 0.70 12.55 -5.82
C THR A 146 0.57 14.04 -5.50
N PHE A 147 -0.18 14.40 -4.46
CA PHE A 147 -0.31 15.80 -4.04
C PHE A 147 1.01 16.39 -3.57
N VAL A 148 1.82 15.63 -2.83
CA VAL A 148 3.16 16.06 -2.42
C VAL A 148 4.04 16.33 -3.65
N VAL A 149 4.08 15.39 -4.61
CA VAL A 149 4.87 15.57 -5.85
C VAL A 149 4.39 16.80 -6.64
N LYS A 150 3.07 16.97 -6.78
CA LYS A 150 2.48 18.13 -7.46
C LYS A 150 2.86 19.43 -6.77
N TYR A 151 2.69 19.51 -5.44
CA TYR A 151 2.99 20.70 -4.66
C TYR A 151 4.47 21.08 -4.76
N LEU A 152 5.38 20.11 -4.65
CA LEU A 152 6.82 20.37 -4.80
C LEU A 152 7.18 20.83 -6.23
N ALA A 153 6.51 20.32 -7.25
CA ALA A 153 6.72 20.75 -8.64
C ALA A 153 6.21 22.19 -8.88
N GLU A 154 5.14 22.61 -8.20
CA GLU A 154 4.56 23.95 -8.32
C GLU A 154 5.28 25.01 -7.45
N HIS A 155 6.05 24.58 -6.45
CA HIS A 155 6.75 25.46 -5.51
C HIS A 155 8.26 25.13 -5.40
N PRO A 156 9.11 25.57 -6.37
CA PRO A 156 10.54 25.26 -6.39
C PRO A 156 11.31 25.68 -5.13
N ASN A 157 10.93 26.80 -4.51
CA ASN A 157 11.50 27.28 -3.27
C ASN A 157 11.24 26.33 -2.08
N VAL A 158 10.10 25.63 -2.05
CA VAL A 158 9.83 24.59 -1.06
C VAL A 158 10.65 23.33 -1.39
N TYR A 159 10.67 22.93 -2.66
CA TYR A 159 11.47 21.80 -3.12
C TYR A 159 12.95 21.92 -2.73
N GLU A 160 13.59 23.06 -2.98
CA GLU A 160 14.99 23.29 -2.61
C GLU A 160 15.24 23.16 -1.10
N ARG A 161 14.30 23.65 -0.28
CA ARG A 161 14.38 23.53 1.19
C ARG A 161 14.26 22.08 1.64
N VAL A 162 13.32 21.32 1.09
CA VAL A 162 13.14 19.89 1.37
C VAL A 162 14.39 19.10 0.94
N LEU A 163 14.93 19.39 -0.24
CA LEU A 163 16.15 18.74 -0.77
C LEU A 163 17.37 19.01 0.13
N LYS A 164 17.56 20.26 0.56
CA LYS A 164 18.64 20.65 1.47
C LYS A 164 18.50 19.99 2.84
N GLY A 165 17.27 19.94 3.37
CA GLY A 165 16.96 19.24 4.62
C GLY A 165 17.29 17.75 4.54
N THR A 166 16.86 17.09 3.46
CA THR A 166 17.07 15.65 3.25
C THR A 166 18.55 15.30 3.11
N SER A 167 19.30 16.09 2.34
CA SER A 167 20.76 15.90 2.16
C SER A 167 21.53 15.97 3.48
N ARG A 168 21.11 16.87 4.39
CA ARG A 168 21.69 16.96 5.74
C ARG A 168 21.38 15.72 6.57
N VAL A 169 20.16 15.21 6.50
CA VAL A 169 19.77 13.98 7.21
C VAL A 169 20.57 12.78 6.70
N ASP A 170 20.73 12.63 5.39
CA ASP A 170 21.52 11.55 4.79
C ASP A 170 23.00 11.61 5.21
N THR A 171 23.56 12.82 5.27
CA THR A 171 24.94 13.04 5.74
C THR A 171 25.11 12.66 7.21
N LEU A 172 24.15 13.04 8.07
CA LEU A 172 24.16 12.70 9.50
C LEU A 172 23.95 11.21 9.75
N ALA A 173 23.10 10.56 8.95
CA ALA A 173 22.88 9.12 8.99
C ALA A 173 24.14 8.35 8.56
N ALA A 174 24.82 8.77 7.48
CA ALA A 174 26.09 8.19 7.03
C ALA A 174 27.21 8.33 8.09
N ALA A 175 27.18 9.42 8.86
CA ALA A 175 28.11 9.65 9.95
C ALA A 175 27.79 8.86 11.25
N HIS A 176 26.72 8.04 11.27
CA HIS A 176 26.20 7.37 12.48
C HIS A 176 25.85 8.34 13.63
N LEU A 177 25.62 9.62 13.30
CA LEU A 177 25.33 10.69 14.27
C LEU A 177 23.82 10.93 14.44
N ALA A 178 22.98 10.29 13.63
CA ALA A 178 21.53 10.35 13.77
C ALA A 178 21.01 9.13 14.57
N PRO A 179 20.11 9.32 15.57
CA PRO A 179 19.34 8.20 16.12
C PRO A 179 18.52 7.53 15.01
N PRO A 180 18.15 6.24 15.13
CA PRO A 180 17.35 5.57 14.11
C PRO A 180 16.03 6.32 13.93
N LEU A 181 15.95 7.11 12.86
CA LEU A 181 14.79 7.94 12.56
C LEU A 181 13.62 7.00 12.27
N LEU A 182 12.61 7.02 13.16
CA LEU A 182 11.33 6.40 12.87
C LEU A 182 10.75 7.08 11.60
N PRO A 183 10.11 6.33 10.69
CA PRO A 183 9.58 6.86 9.42
C PRO A 183 8.62 8.06 9.55
N HIS A 184 8.13 8.32 10.76
CA HIS A 184 7.35 9.52 11.09
C HIS A 184 8.14 10.83 10.97
N TYR A 185 9.46 10.84 11.15
CA TYR A 185 10.27 12.06 11.11
C TYR A 185 10.41 12.65 9.70
N SER A 186 10.49 11.82 8.66
CA SER A 186 10.57 12.30 7.27
C SER A 186 9.27 12.97 6.82
N LEU A 187 8.12 12.46 7.27
CA LEU A 187 6.81 13.10 7.04
C LEU A 187 6.64 14.39 7.86
N LEU A 188 7.14 14.42 9.11
CA LEU A 188 7.11 15.62 9.94
C LEU A 188 7.90 16.76 9.29
N LEU A 189 9.09 16.48 8.75
CA LEU A 189 9.92 17.47 8.04
C LEU A 189 9.24 18.00 6.77
N ILE A 190 8.53 17.15 6.03
CA ILE A 190 7.73 17.60 4.87
C ILE A 190 6.56 18.46 5.34
N PHE A 191 5.87 18.07 6.41
CA PHE A 191 4.72 18.81 6.95
C PHE A 191 5.14 20.16 7.54
N GLU A 192 6.25 20.24 8.27
CA GLU A 192 6.83 21.49 8.78
C GLU A 192 7.32 22.39 7.64
N ALA A 193 7.95 21.82 6.60
CA ALA A 193 8.38 22.58 5.43
C ALA A 193 7.20 23.15 4.63
N CYS A 194 6.08 22.41 4.54
CA CYS A 194 4.84 22.90 3.92
C CYS A 194 4.14 23.95 4.81
N SER A 195 4.05 23.73 6.12
CA SER A 195 3.37 24.65 7.05
C SER A 195 4.11 25.99 7.21
N ALA A 196 5.43 26.01 7.04
CA ALA A 196 6.23 27.23 7.07
C ALA A 196 6.20 28.03 5.74
N ALA A 197 5.51 27.53 4.71
CA ALA A 197 5.35 28.22 3.43
C ALA A 197 4.05 29.06 3.35
N ASP A 198 3.12 28.88 4.30
CA ASP A 198 1.88 29.64 4.43
C ASP A 198 2.04 30.93 5.28
N HIS A 199 3.28 31.32 5.60
CA HIS A 199 3.67 32.55 6.29
C HIS A 199 4.82 33.24 5.56
#